data_AF-A0A5A9GXD7-F1
#
_entry.id   AF-A0A5A9GXD7-F1
#
_cell.length_a   1.000
_cell.length_b   1.000
_cell.length_c   1.000
_cell.angle_alpha   90.00
_cell.angle_beta   90.00
_cell.angle_gamma   90.00
#
_symmetry.space_group_name_H-M   'P 1'
#
loop_
_entity.id
_entity.type
_entity.pdbx_description
1 polymer ?
#
loop_
_entity_poly.entity_id
_entity_poly.type
_entity_poly.pdbx_seq_one_letter_code
_entity_poly.pdbx_strand_id
1 'polypeptide(L)'
;MVPLIALALWGAGFGSVSIASAADAQSMAKPKAVAELPPPSLKTKSGDCELAEQGDANAAFRLARRYLFGKGVRKDRRLGTAWLRAAASRGHPEARRLVNYVPGRMGRIRPWCRPGAGPVREVGPPPAEVVALVNSIAPKYGLDPALVLAVIQAESAFRTDAVSPKDAAGLMQLIPDTADRFGVGDVFDPKQNITGGVKYLRWLLAYFQGDVTLALAGYNAGEGAVDRYKGVPPYDETRNYVRIIRRLYDNTRHPFDGAVTEPSSAMPAIRAAAERAVEAELPRGAKSPKKG
;
A
#
# COMPACT_ATOMS: atom_id res chain seq x y z
N MET A 1 20.95 18.89 -74.20
CA MET A 1 20.47 19.83 -75.24
C MET A 1 18.97 20.05 -75.03
N VAL A 2 18.56 21.32 -74.94
CA VAL A 2 17.19 21.87 -74.73
C VAL A 2 16.51 21.97 -76.13
N PRO A 3 15.16 21.87 -76.35
CA PRO A 3 14.10 22.78 -75.85
C PRO A 3 12.73 22.14 -75.48
N LEU A 4 11.91 22.66 -74.56
CA LEU A 4 11.13 23.93 -74.52
C LEU A 4 9.91 23.92 -75.46
N ILE A 5 8.72 23.56 -74.96
CA ILE A 5 7.42 24.07 -75.43
C ILE A 5 6.52 24.32 -74.22
N ALA A 6 6.13 25.58 -74.06
CA ALA A 6 5.06 26.05 -73.20
C ALA A 6 3.77 26.17 -74.02
N LEU A 7 2.62 25.84 -73.42
CA LEU A 7 1.32 26.32 -73.88
C LEU A 7 0.35 26.48 -72.71
N ALA A 8 -0.45 27.52 -72.84
CA ALA A 8 -1.05 28.29 -71.77
C ALA A 8 -2.54 27.95 -71.55
N LEU A 9 -2.98 28.19 -70.31
CA LEU A 9 -4.26 28.79 -69.85
C LEU A 9 -5.61 28.20 -70.28
N TRP A 10 -6.38 27.76 -69.26
CA TRP A 10 -7.68 28.28 -68.79
C TRP A 10 -7.92 27.60 -67.42
N GLY A 11 -8.27 28.24 -66.31
CA GLY A 11 -9.02 29.47 -66.12
C GLY A 11 -10.42 29.17 -65.60
N ALA A 12 -10.56 28.62 -64.37
CA ALA A 12 -11.80 28.68 -63.60
C ALA A 12 -11.49 28.49 -62.12
N GLY A 13 -11.56 29.58 -61.37
CA GLY A 13 -11.34 29.61 -59.94
C GLY A 13 -12.50 28.97 -59.16
N PHE A 14 -12.15 28.27 -58.10
CA PHE A 14 -12.97 28.14 -56.91
C PHE A 14 -12.10 28.42 -55.69
N GLY A 15 -12.67 29.19 -54.76
CA GLY A 15 -11.99 29.97 -53.76
C GLY A 15 -10.99 29.21 -52.88
N SER A 16 -9.85 29.86 -52.68
CA SER A 16 -8.93 29.60 -51.59
C SER A 16 -9.65 29.82 -50.25
N VAL A 17 -10.00 28.73 -49.57
CA VAL A 17 -10.20 28.78 -48.12
C VAL A 17 -8.81 28.87 -47.51
N SER A 18 -8.46 30.07 -47.03
CA SER A 18 -7.33 30.28 -46.12
C SER A 18 -7.54 29.41 -44.88
N ILE A 19 -6.80 28.31 -44.79
CA ILE A 19 -6.55 27.70 -43.48
C ILE A 19 -5.40 28.51 -42.88
N ALA A 20 -5.79 29.42 -41.99
CA ALA A 20 -4.86 30.25 -41.26
C ALA A 20 -3.82 29.40 -40.52
N SER A 21 -2.63 29.97 -40.46
CA SER A 21 -1.42 29.53 -39.80
C SER A 21 -1.64 29.00 -38.38
N ALA A 22 -0.76 28.07 -38.01
CA ALA A 22 -0.47 27.68 -36.65
C ALA A 22 -0.08 28.92 -35.82
N ALA A 23 -1.06 29.50 -35.14
CA ALA A 23 -0.85 30.32 -33.96
C ALA A 23 -2.15 30.24 -33.13
N ASP A 24 -1.97 30.17 -31.81
CA ASP A 24 -3.02 30.23 -30.80
C ASP A 24 -3.84 28.95 -30.52
N ALA A 25 -3.15 27.82 -30.44
CA ALA A 25 -3.55 26.78 -29.48
C ALA A 25 -3.13 27.24 -28.07
N GLN A 26 -3.94 28.13 -27.48
CA GLN A 26 -3.87 28.44 -26.06
C GLN A 26 -3.98 27.14 -25.25
N SER A 27 -2.86 26.75 -24.66
CA SER A 27 -2.72 26.06 -23.37
C SER A 27 -4.05 25.57 -22.77
N MET A 28 -4.52 24.40 -23.23
CA MET A 28 -5.44 23.58 -22.46
C MET A 28 -4.65 23.09 -21.24
N ALA A 29 -4.75 23.84 -20.14
CA ALA A 29 -4.21 23.43 -18.86
C ALA A 29 -4.74 22.02 -18.57
N LYS A 30 -3.82 21.07 -18.33
CA LYS A 30 -4.15 19.76 -17.77
C LYS A 30 -5.16 19.97 -16.64
N PRO A 31 -6.27 19.20 -16.57
CA PRO A 31 -7.15 19.26 -15.41
C PRO A 31 -6.24 19.05 -14.20
N LYS A 32 -6.21 20.03 -13.29
CA LYS A 32 -5.46 19.91 -12.04
C LYS A 32 -5.80 18.55 -11.49
N ALA A 33 -4.81 17.66 -11.40
CA ALA A 33 -4.93 16.41 -10.68
C ALA A 33 -5.62 16.79 -9.38
N VAL A 34 -6.78 16.16 -9.13
CA VAL A 34 -7.52 16.35 -7.88
C VAL A 34 -6.47 16.23 -6.80
N ALA A 35 -6.07 17.37 -6.22
CA ALA A 35 -5.07 17.41 -5.18
C ALA A 35 -5.51 16.35 -4.19
N GLU A 36 -4.63 15.38 -3.90
CA GLU A 36 -4.90 14.31 -2.97
C GLU A 36 -5.50 14.93 -1.72
N LEU A 37 -6.82 14.84 -1.61
CA LEU A 37 -7.51 15.33 -0.45
C LEU A 37 -6.95 14.50 0.70
N PRO A 38 -6.41 15.13 1.76
CA PRO A 38 -5.91 14.39 2.90
C PRO A 38 -7.01 13.45 3.39
N PRO A 39 -6.66 12.28 3.96
CA PRO A 39 -7.65 11.42 4.58
C PRO A 39 -8.54 12.30 5.49
N PRO A 40 -9.87 12.21 5.37
CA PRO A 40 -10.75 13.19 5.99
C PRO A 40 -10.41 13.30 7.47
N SER A 41 -10.08 14.51 7.91
CA SER A 41 -9.78 14.78 9.31
C SER A 41 -11.00 14.40 10.15
N LEU A 42 -10.76 13.86 11.34
CA LEU A 42 -11.74 13.43 12.35
C LEU A 42 -12.72 14.55 12.82
N LYS A 43 -12.79 15.69 12.13
CA LYS A 43 -13.62 16.85 12.49
C LYS A 43 -15.08 16.76 12.04
N THR A 44 -15.45 15.86 11.12
CA THR A 44 -16.87 15.61 10.82
C THR A 44 -17.36 14.38 11.57
N LYS A 45 -17.85 14.59 12.80
CA LYS A 45 -18.73 13.62 13.47
C LYS A 45 -19.98 13.44 12.59
N SER A 46 -20.07 12.37 11.82
CA SER A 46 -21.35 12.01 11.19
C SER A 46 -22.15 11.17 12.19
N GLY A 47 -23.31 11.66 12.63
CA GLY A 47 -24.23 10.91 13.50
C GLY A 47 -24.60 9.53 12.94
N ASP A 48 -24.54 9.37 11.61
CA ASP A 48 -24.72 8.09 10.91
C ASP A 48 -23.76 6.99 11.39
N CYS A 49 -22.57 7.33 11.89
CA CYS A 49 -21.64 6.31 12.35
C CYS A 49 -22.07 5.65 13.66
N GLU A 50 -22.46 6.46 14.65
CA GLU A 50 -22.96 5.96 15.94
C GLU A 50 -24.27 5.19 15.76
N LEU A 51 -25.18 5.70 14.92
CA LEU A 51 -26.43 5.05 14.59
C LEU A 51 -26.19 3.70 13.88
N ALA A 52 -25.28 3.66 12.90
CA ALA A 52 -24.96 2.41 12.21
C ALA A 52 -24.27 1.39 13.14
N GLU A 53 -23.51 1.83 14.14
CA GLU A 53 -22.98 0.96 15.20
C GLU A 53 -24.10 0.35 16.06
N GLN A 54 -25.11 1.16 16.39
CA GLN A 54 -26.27 0.76 17.18
C GLN A 54 -27.28 -0.11 16.41
N GLY A 55 -27.00 -0.42 15.14
CA GLY A 55 -27.84 -1.30 14.33
C GLY A 55 -28.80 -0.57 13.38
N ASP A 56 -28.71 0.74 13.23
CA ASP A 56 -29.56 1.49 12.28
C ASP A 56 -29.24 1.09 10.83
N ALA A 57 -30.26 0.57 10.14
CA ALA A 57 -30.17 0.08 8.77
C ALA A 57 -30.04 1.22 7.73
N ASN A 58 -30.68 2.36 7.97
CA ASN A 58 -30.64 3.54 7.09
C ASN A 58 -29.28 4.23 7.18
N ALA A 59 -28.73 4.37 8.38
CA ALA A 59 -27.41 4.92 8.62
C ALA A 59 -26.33 4.03 7.98
N ALA A 60 -26.43 2.70 8.14
CA ALA A 60 -25.56 1.75 7.44
C ALA A 60 -25.64 1.91 5.91
N PHE A 61 -26.84 2.11 5.36
CA PHE A 61 -27.00 2.32 3.92
C PHE A 61 -26.41 3.64 3.42
N ARG A 62 -26.57 4.74 4.18
CA ARG A 62 -25.94 6.03 3.88
C ARG A 62 -24.42 5.91 3.87
N LEU A 63 -23.84 5.19 4.83
CA LEU A 63 -22.40 4.89 4.85
C LEU A 63 -21.98 4.05 3.65
N ALA A 64 -22.75 3.02 3.29
CA ALA A 64 -22.49 2.21 2.11
C ALA A 64 -22.35 3.07 0.84
N ARG A 65 -23.31 3.96 0.60
CA ARG A 65 -23.28 4.87 -0.56
C ARG A 65 -22.10 5.83 -0.51
N ARG A 66 -21.80 6.42 0.66
CA ARG A 66 -20.63 7.29 0.82
C ARG A 66 -19.35 6.60 0.40
N TYR A 67 -19.12 5.36 0.82
CA TYR A 67 -17.90 4.61 0.46
C TYR A 67 -17.91 4.08 -0.98
N LEU A 68 -19.05 3.61 -1.49
CA LEU A 68 -19.14 3.13 -2.87
C LEU A 68 -18.93 4.26 -3.89
N PHE A 69 -19.38 5.47 -3.57
CA PHE A 69 -19.38 6.62 -4.50
C PHE A 69 -18.38 7.73 -4.14
N GLY A 70 -17.69 7.65 -3.00
CA GLY A 70 -16.69 8.65 -2.59
C GLY A 70 -17.27 10.00 -2.14
N LYS A 71 -18.50 10.03 -1.59
CA LYS A 71 -19.14 11.29 -1.16
C LYS A 71 -18.66 11.71 0.23
N GLY A 72 -17.72 12.65 0.29
CA GLY A 72 -17.17 13.18 1.55
C GLY A 72 -16.26 12.20 2.30
N VAL A 73 -15.92 11.07 1.67
CA VAL A 73 -14.95 10.07 2.12
C VAL A 73 -14.22 9.52 0.89
N ARG A 74 -13.00 9.01 1.07
CA ARG A 74 -12.31 8.29 -0.01
C ARG A 74 -13.14 7.07 -0.43
N LYS A 75 -13.26 6.84 -1.74
CA LYS A 75 -13.97 5.67 -2.27
C LYS A 75 -13.31 4.39 -1.76
N ASP A 76 -14.12 3.50 -1.19
CA ASP A 76 -13.69 2.19 -0.70
C ASP A 76 -14.80 1.18 -1.02
N ARG A 77 -14.57 0.39 -2.09
CA ARG A 77 -15.55 -0.58 -2.55
C ARG A 77 -15.82 -1.65 -1.49
N ARG A 78 -14.78 -2.12 -0.78
CA ARG A 78 -14.93 -3.22 0.20
C ARG A 78 -15.74 -2.78 1.41
N LEU A 79 -15.40 -1.62 1.97
CA LEU A 79 -16.12 -1.04 3.10
C LEU A 79 -17.55 -0.66 2.72
N GLY A 80 -17.73 -0.10 1.51
CA GLY A 80 -19.05 0.17 0.93
C GLY A 80 -19.92 -1.08 0.82
N THR A 81 -19.38 -2.18 0.28
CA THR A 81 -20.10 -3.47 0.20
C THR A 81 -20.43 -4.03 1.58
N ALA A 82 -19.52 -3.91 2.54
CA ALA A 82 -19.74 -4.41 3.90
C ALA A 82 -20.91 -3.67 4.57
N TRP A 83 -20.94 -2.34 4.51
CA TRP A 83 -22.04 -1.54 5.02
C TRP A 83 -23.35 -1.78 4.26
N LEU A 84 -23.29 -2.00 2.94
CA LEU A 84 -24.45 -2.34 2.13
C LEU A 84 -25.10 -3.65 2.62
N ARG A 85 -24.27 -4.66 2.91
CA ARG A 85 -24.73 -5.94 3.45
C ARG A 85 -25.25 -5.82 4.87
N ALA A 86 -24.60 -5.02 5.72
CA ALA A 86 -25.09 -4.76 7.08
C ALA A 86 -26.46 -4.06 7.05
N ALA A 87 -26.65 -3.07 6.18
CA ALA A 87 -27.96 -2.44 5.96
C ALA A 87 -29.00 -3.46 5.49
N ALA A 88 -28.65 -4.32 4.53
CA ALA A 88 -29.54 -5.35 4.02
C ALA A 88 -29.95 -6.37 5.08
N SER A 89 -29.00 -6.86 5.89
CA SER A 89 -29.27 -7.83 6.97
C SER A 89 -30.12 -7.23 8.09
N ARG A 90 -30.06 -5.90 8.27
CA ARG A 90 -30.87 -5.14 9.23
C ARG A 90 -32.21 -4.66 8.63
N GLY A 91 -32.56 -5.10 7.42
CA GLY A 91 -33.87 -4.86 6.82
C GLY A 91 -33.98 -3.65 5.91
N HIS A 92 -32.88 -2.98 5.53
CA HIS A 92 -32.95 -1.85 4.59
C HIS A 92 -33.41 -2.33 3.19
N PRO A 93 -34.55 -1.84 2.66
CA PRO A 93 -35.20 -2.42 1.49
C PRO A 93 -34.37 -2.26 0.21
N GLU A 94 -33.78 -1.08 0.00
CA GLU A 94 -32.93 -0.82 -1.16
C GLU A 94 -31.61 -1.59 -1.08
N ALA A 95 -31.10 -1.77 0.14
CA ALA A 95 -29.84 -2.48 0.34
C ALA A 95 -30.01 -3.97 0.02
N ARG A 96 -31.13 -4.58 0.45
CA ARG A 96 -31.50 -5.97 0.11
C ARG A 96 -31.56 -6.24 -1.39
N ARG A 97 -31.93 -5.24 -2.20
CA ARG A 97 -31.90 -5.36 -3.67
C ARG A 97 -30.47 -5.22 -4.19
N LEU A 98 -29.75 -4.21 -3.70
CA LEU A 98 -28.43 -3.83 -4.21
C LEU A 98 -27.32 -4.84 -3.85
N VAL A 99 -27.43 -5.59 -2.75
CA VAL A 99 -26.40 -6.58 -2.37
C VAL A 99 -26.14 -7.66 -3.41
N ASN A 100 -27.12 -7.94 -4.29
CA ASN A 100 -26.97 -8.92 -5.37
C ASN A 100 -26.07 -8.41 -6.50
N TYR A 101 -25.96 -7.09 -6.66
CA TYR A 101 -25.18 -6.45 -7.73
C TYR A 101 -23.78 -6.04 -7.27
N VAL A 102 -23.47 -6.19 -5.97
CA VAL A 102 -22.18 -5.77 -5.38
C VAL A 102 -21.48 -6.98 -4.74
N PRO A 103 -20.52 -7.63 -5.42
CA PRO A 103 -19.82 -8.80 -4.89
C PRO A 103 -18.87 -8.44 -3.73
N GLY A 104 -18.72 -9.36 -2.76
CA GLY A 104 -17.79 -9.25 -1.62
C GLY A 104 -18.34 -9.85 -0.32
N ARG A 105 -17.51 -10.39 0.60
CA ARG A 105 -17.99 -11.01 1.85
C ARG A 105 -18.30 -9.98 2.95
N MET A 106 -19.20 -10.32 3.88
CA MET A 106 -19.39 -9.58 5.13
C MET A 106 -18.19 -9.88 6.03
N GLY A 107 -17.26 -8.94 6.20
CA GLY A 107 -16.27 -8.99 7.27
C GLY A 107 -16.85 -8.39 8.55
N ARG A 108 -16.32 -8.72 9.73
CA ARG A 108 -16.62 -7.95 10.95
C ARG A 108 -16.17 -6.51 10.69
N ILE A 109 -17.10 -5.56 10.59
CA ILE A 109 -16.77 -4.18 10.21
C ILE A 109 -16.25 -3.45 11.46
N ARG A 110 -15.00 -2.96 11.46
CA ARG A 110 -14.60 -1.88 12.38
C ARG A 110 -15.16 -0.58 11.80
N PRO A 111 -15.99 0.16 12.53
CA PRO A 111 -16.57 1.40 12.05
C PRO A 111 -15.53 2.52 11.99
N TRP A 112 -15.54 3.28 10.88
CA TRP A 112 -14.60 4.38 10.60
C TRP A 112 -14.81 5.66 11.41
N CYS A 113 -15.83 5.70 12.25
CA CYS A 113 -15.85 6.66 13.36
C CYS A 113 -14.79 6.39 14.43
N ARG A 114 -13.98 5.32 14.31
CA ARG A 114 -12.82 5.07 15.16
C ARG A 114 -11.53 5.03 14.33
N PRO A 115 -10.40 5.52 14.88
CA PRO A 115 -9.08 5.29 14.28
C PRO A 115 -8.83 3.78 14.02
N GLY A 116 -8.39 3.44 12.79
CA GLY A 116 -8.05 2.06 12.39
C GLY A 116 -9.22 1.20 11.90
N ALA A 117 -10.16 1.78 11.16
CA ALA A 117 -11.38 1.12 10.70
C ALA A 117 -11.30 0.51 9.29
N GLY A 118 -12.17 -0.48 9.07
CA GLY A 118 -12.19 -1.37 7.91
C GLY A 118 -12.72 -2.76 8.31
N PRO A 119 -12.98 -3.68 7.38
CA PRO A 119 -13.23 -5.08 7.75
C PRO A 119 -12.06 -5.57 8.62
N VAL A 120 -12.34 -6.06 9.82
CA VAL A 120 -11.45 -6.97 10.52
C VAL A 120 -11.33 -8.15 9.56
N ARG A 121 -10.17 -8.24 8.89
CA ARG A 121 -9.79 -9.52 8.31
C ARG A 121 -9.71 -10.45 9.51
N GLU A 122 -10.67 -11.36 9.64
CA GLU A 122 -10.40 -12.55 10.42
C GLU A 122 -9.14 -13.14 9.81
N VAL A 123 -8.06 -13.08 10.58
CA VAL A 123 -6.83 -13.80 10.30
C VAL A 123 -7.21 -15.25 10.53
N GLY A 124 -7.74 -15.89 9.48
CA GLY A 124 -7.82 -17.33 9.44
C GLY A 124 -6.40 -17.89 9.59
N PRO A 125 -6.22 -19.10 10.15
CA PRO A 125 -4.91 -19.71 10.21
C PRO A 125 -4.29 -19.76 8.80
N PRO A 126 -2.96 -19.62 8.67
CA PRO A 126 -2.30 -19.72 7.39
C PRO A 126 -2.63 -21.07 6.71
N PRO A 127 -2.90 -21.11 5.40
CA PRO A 127 -3.14 -22.36 4.68
C PRO A 127 -1.96 -23.32 4.86
N ALA A 128 -2.24 -24.59 5.14
CA ALA A 128 -1.20 -25.59 5.46
C ALA A 128 -0.13 -25.73 4.36
N GLU A 129 -0.53 -25.62 3.08
CA GLU A 129 0.38 -25.66 1.94
C GLU A 129 1.36 -24.47 1.93
N VAL A 130 0.88 -23.26 2.26
CA VAL A 130 1.73 -22.08 2.37
C VAL A 130 2.69 -22.23 3.55
N VAL A 131 2.22 -22.73 4.69
CA VAL A 131 3.08 -23.02 5.86
C VAL A 131 4.17 -24.02 5.49
N ALA A 132 3.82 -25.12 4.80
CA ALA A 132 4.79 -26.12 4.36
C ALA A 132 5.84 -25.53 3.41
N LEU A 133 5.41 -24.71 2.43
CA LEU A 133 6.33 -24.00 1.54
C LEU A 133 7.28 -23.09 2.33
N VAL A 134 6.76 -22.25 3.20
CA VAL A 134 7.57 -21.32 4.01
C VAL A 134 8.57 -22.07 4.89
N ASN A 135 8.13 -23.13 5.59
CA ASN A 135 9.00 -23.96 6.41
C ASN A 135 10.12 -24.65 5.60
N SER A 136 9.87 -24.94 4.32
CA SER A 136 10.88 -25.54 3.43
C SER A 136 11.83 -24.51 2.78
N ILE A 137 11.40 -23.26 2.63
CA ILE A 137 12.13 -22.21 1.89
C ILE A 137 12.91 -21.32 2.85
N ALA A 138 12.25 -20.76 3.88
CA ALA A 138 12.84 -19.73 4.73
C ALA A 138 14.17 -20.14 5.39
N PRO A 139 14.31 -21.37 5.95
CA PRO A 139 15.56 -21.78 6.58
C PRO A 139 16.75 -21.86 5.61
N LYS A 140 16.52 -22.16 4.32
CA LYS A 140 17.58 -22.20 3.29
C LYS A 140 18.22 -20.84 3.04
N TYR A 141 17.52 -19.77 3.40
CA TYR A 141 18.00 -18.38 3.30
C TYR A 141 18.30 -17.78 4.69
N GLY A 142 18.26 -18.59 5.75
CA GLY A 142 18.51 -18.16 7.12
C GLY A 142 17.40 -17.32 7.72
N LEU A 143 16.17 -17.36 7.20
CA LEU A 143 15.03 -16.64 7.76
C LEU A 143 14.19 -17.52 8.68
N ASP A 144 13.66 -16.88 9.71
CA ASP A 144 12.63 -17.44 10.58
C ASP A 144 11.32 -17.59 9.80
N PRO A 145 10.73 -18.80 9.69
CA PRO A 145 9.42 -19.00 9.07
C PRO A 145 8.32 -18.11 9.62
N ALA A 146 8.34 -17.77 10.91
CA ALA A 146 7.33 -16.93 11.54
C ALA A 146 7.34 -15.50 10.98
N LEU A 147 8.52 -14.93 10.71
CA LEU A 147 8.66 -13.62 10.08
C LEU A 147 8.08 -13.63 8.66
N VAL A 148 8.38 -14.66 7.87
CA VAL A 148 7.90 -14.79 6.49
C VAL A 148 6.38 -14.95 6.46
N LEU A 149 5.80 -15.76 7.35
CA LEU A 149 4.34 -15.89 7.49
C LEU A 149 3.68 -14.57 7.91
N ALA A 150 4.30 -13.81 8.82
CA ALA A 150 3.80 -12.51 9.22
C ALA A 150 3.80 -11.48 8.06
N VAL A 151 4.83 -11.50 7.21
CA VAL A 151 4.89 -10.69 5.99
C VAL A 151 3.78 -11.11 5.01
N ILE A 152 3.64 -12.40 4.67
CA ILE A 152 2.58 -12.90 3.77
C ILE A 152 1.18 -12.53 4.29
N GLN A 153 0.99 -12.61 5.61
CA GLN A 153 -0.25 -12.21 6.26
C GLN A 153 -0.55 -10.71 6.09
N ALA A 154 0.45 -9.85 6.19
CA ALA A 154 0.28 -8.41 5.97
C ALA A 154 0.04 -8.07 4.49
N GLU A 155 0.77 -8.72 3.59
CA GLU A 155 0.78 -8.43 2.16
C GLU A 155 -0.50 -8.88 1.44
N SER A 156 -0.76 -10.18 1.44
CA SER A 156 -1.81 -10.76 0.58
C SER A 156 -2.99 -11.25 1.38
N ALA A 157 -2.78 -11.66 2.64
CA ALA A 157 -3.78 -12.47 3.30
C ALA A 157 -3.70 -13.95 3.02
N PHE A 158 -2.52 -14.47 2.67
CA PHE A 158 -2.35 -15.80 2.09
C PHE A 158 -3.11 -16.01 0.78
N ARG A 159 -3.35 -14.93 0.02
CA ARG A 159 -4.00 -15.00 -1.29
C ARG A 159 -2.95 -15.07 -2.39
N THR A 160 -2.92 -16.19 -3.10
CA THR A 160 -1.98 -16.43 -4.20
C THR A 160 -2.28 -15.57 -5.43
N ASP A 161 -3.53 -15.14 -5.59
CA ASP A 161 -4.04 -14.33 -6.70
C ASP A 161 -4.08 -12.81 -6.40
N ALA A 162 -3.46 -12.37 -5.30
CA ALA A 162 -3.54 -10.98 -4.87
C ALA A 162 -2.79 -10.06 -5.84
N VAL A 163 -3.43 -8.96 -6.24
CA VAL A 163 -2.83 -7.86 -7.01
C VAL A 163 -3.17 -6.53 -6.36
N SER A 164 -2.18 -5.65 -6.21
CA SER A 164 -2.34 -4.30 -5.67
C SER A 164 -2.51 -3.25 -6.80
N PRO A 165 -2.93 -2.01 -6.49
CA PRO A 165 -2.95 -0.92 -7.47
C PRO A 165 -1.59 -0.49 -8.02
N LYS A 166 -0.49 -0.94 -7.39
CA LYS A 166 0.90 -0.69 -7.82
C LYS A 166 1.52 -1.94 -8.47
N ASP A 167 0.67 -2.84 -8.97
CA ASP A 167 1.06 -4.10 -9.63
C ASP A 167 1.88 -5.06 -8.75
N ALA A 168 1.83 -4.89 -7.43
CA ALA A 168 2.38 -5.85 -6.49
C ALA A 168 1.53 -7.13 -6.50
N ALA A 169 2.15 -8.31 -6.66
CA ALA A 169 1.45 -9.54 -6.96
C ALA A 169 1.84 -10.75 -6.08
N GLY A 170 0.88 -11.66 -5.90
CA GLY A 170 1.05 -12.93 -5.21
C GLY A 170 1.11 -12.84 -3.68
N LEU A 171 1.59 -13.91 -3.05
CA LEU A 171 1.58 -14.10 -1.59
C LEU A 171 2.37 -13.02 -0.83
N MET A 172 3.52 -12.64 -1.36
CA MET A 172 4.45 -11.65 -0.78
C MET A 172 4.40 -10.30 -1.52
N GLN A 173 3.42 -10.09 -2.41
CA GLN A 173 3.17 -8.82 -3.11
C GLN A 173 4.45 -8.22 -3.72
N LEU A 174 5.11 -8.97 -4.61
CA LEU A 174 6.28 -8.49 -5.32
C LEU A 174 5.83 -7.59 -6.47
N ILE A 175 6.40 -6.38 -6.57
CA ILE A 175 6.29 -5.54 -7.76
C ILE A 175 7.20 -6.09 -8.88
N PRO A 176 6.94 -5.75 -10.17
CA PRO A 176 7.68 -6.32 -11.30
C PRO A 176 9.21 -6.20 -11.17
N ASP A 177 9.73 -5.01 -10.90
CA ASP A 177 11.18 -4.78 -10.76
C ASP A 177 11.82 -5.66 -9.67
N THR A 178 11.10 -5.89 -8.57
CA THR A 178 11.56 -6.77 -7.48
C THR A 178 11.48 -8.24 -7.88
N ALA A 179 10.41 -8.66 -8.55
CA ALA A 179 10.27 -10.02 -9.07
C ALA A 179 11.41 -10.37 -10.03
N ASP A 180 11.73 -9.46 -10.96
CA ASP A 180 12.84 -9.60 -11.90
C ASP A 180 14.19 -9.67 -11.17
N ARG A 181 14.45 -8.73 -10.25
CA ARG A 181 15.69 -8.68 -9.47
C ARG A 181 15.95 -9.96 -8.68
N PHE A 182 14.90 -10.63 -8.20
CA PHE A 182 15.02 -11.84 -7.37
C PHE A 182 14.65 -13.15 -8.10
N GLY A 183 14.50 -13.09 -9.42
CA GLY A 183 14.38 -14.26 -10.30
C GLY A 183 13.05 -14.99 -10.19
N VAL A 184 11.94 -14.24 -10.14
CA VAL A 184 10.57 -14.77 -10.13
C VAL A 184 9.99 -14.65 -11.53
N GLY A 185 9.76 -15.78 -12.20
CA GLY A 185 9.17 -15.81 -13.55
C GLY A 185 7.65 -15.77 -13.53
N ASP A 186 7.03 -16.43 -12.55
CA ASP A 186 5.58 -16.36 -12.30
C ASP A 186 5.32 -15.87 -10.87
N VAL A 187 4.80 -14.65 -10.76
CA VAL A 187 4.46 -14.02 -9.47
C VAL A 187 3.22 -14.62 -8.81
N PHE A 188 2.41 -15.41 -9.53
CA PHE A 188 1.25 -16.11 -8.98
C PHE A 188 1.55 -17.56 -8.57
N ASP A 189 2.67 -18.13 -9.03
CA ASP A 189 3.17 -19.39 -8.51
C ASP A 189 3.61 -19.22 -7.04
N PRO A 190 2.99 -19.91 -6.07
CA PRO A 190 3.26 -19.71 -4.65
C PRO A 190 4.72 -19.95 -4.27
N LYS A 191 5.36 -20.96 -4.87
CA LYS A 191 6.73 -21.34 -4.54
C LYS A 191 7.73 -20.30 -5.06
N GLN A 192 7.57 -19.84 -6.31
CA GLN A 192 8.40 -18.80 -6.89
C GLN A 192 8.22 -17.47 -6.15
N ASN A 193 6.97 -17.06 -5.89
CA ASN A 193 6.68 -15.81 -5.19
C ASN A 193 7.26 -15.79 -3.76
N ILE A 194 7.07 -16.86 -2.98
CA ILE A 194 7.67 -16.99 -1.64
C ILE A 194 9.20 -16.98 -1.75
N THR A 195 9.78 -17.71 -2.69
CA THR A 195 11.24 -17.77 -2.85
C THR A 195 11.82 -16.39 -3.17
N GLY A 196 11.22 -15.65 -4.10
CA GLY A 196 11.64 -14.29 -4.44
C GLY A 196 11.49 -13.32 -3.28
N GLY A 197 10.35 -13.35 -2.58
CA GLY A 197 10.10 -12.49 -1.43
C GLY A 197 11.01 -12.80 -0.24
N VAL A 198 11.35 -14.06 0.00
CA VAL A 198 12.34 -14.47 1.02
C VAL A 198 13.74 -13.99 0.66
N LYS A 199 14.16 -14.09 -0.60
CA LYS A 199 15.45 -13.53 -1.06
C LYS A 199 15.50 -12.02 -0.88
N TYR A 200 14.43 -11.31 -1.25
CA TYR A 200 14.35 -9.86 -1.06
C TYR A 200 14.42 -9.48 0.42
N LEU A 201 13.65 -10.16 1.27
CA LEU A 201 13.66 -9.91 2.71
C LEU A 201 15.03 -10.23 3.34
N ARG A 202 15.71 -11.30 2.91
CA ARG A 202 17.09 -11.62 3.32
C ARG A 202 18.04 -10.50 2.94
N TRP A 203 17.95 -10.00 1.70
CA TRP A 203 18.76 -8.90 1.22
C TRP A 203 18.55 -7.64 2.07
N LEU A 204 17.30 -7.27 2.38
CA LEU A 204 16.97 -6.13 3.24
C LEU A 204 17.49 -6.29 4.67
N LEU A 205 17.38 -7.49 5.24
CA LEU A 205 17.92 -7.77 6.58
C LEU A 205 19.44 -7.60 6.62
N ALA A 206 20.16 -8.01 5.58
CA ALA A 206 21.60 -7.75 5.48
C ALA A 206 21.88 -6.25 5.24
N TYR A 207 21.15 -5.61 4.35
CA TYR A 207 21.29 -4.19 4.01
C TYR A 207 21.12 -3.27 5.23
N PHE A 208 20.18 -3.60 6.13
CA PHE A 208 19.93 -2.88 7.38
C PHE A 208 20.55 -3.55 8.63
N GLN A 209 21.60 -4.35 8.44
CA GLN A 209 22.42 -4.93 9.51
C GLN A 209 21.63 -5.68 10.60
N GLY A 210 20.66 -6.46 10.17
CA GLY A 210 19.81 -7.29 11.00
C GLY A 210 18.68 -6.54 11.70
N ASP A 211 18.46 -5.26 11.41
CA ASP A 211 17.33 -4.52 11.97
C ASP A 211 16.02 -4.91 11.24
N VAL A 212 15.18 -5.69 11.93
CA VAL A 212 13.92 -6.18 11.37
C VAL A 212 12.96 -5.04 11.09
N THR A 213 12.95 -3.99 11.91
CA THR A 213 12.04 -2.84 11.73
C THR A 213 12.35 -2.10 10.44
N LEU A 214 13.64 -1.83 10.19
CA LEU A 214 14.10 -1.17 8.97
C LEU A 214 13.91 -2.06 7.74
N ALA A 215 14.17 -3.36 7.86
CA ALA A 215 13.94 -4.30 6.77
C ALA A 215 12.45 -4.36 6.37
N LEU A 216 11.53 -4.41 7.34
CA LEU A 216 10.09 -4.37 7.06
C LEU A 216 9.65 -3.03 6.45
N ALA A 217 10.23 -1.91 6.89
CA ALA A 217 9.97 -0.61 6.29
C ALA A 217 10.47 -0.55 4.84
N GLY A 218 11.67 -1.08 4.58
CA GLY A 218 12.26 -1.19 3.25
C GLY A 218 11.46 -2.12 2.33
N TYR A 219 10.90 -3.22 2.86
CA TYR A 219 10.06 -4.13 2.11
C TYR A 219 8.81 -3.43 1.54
N ASN A 220 8.17 -2.59 2.35
CA ASN A 220 6.93 -1.90 1.97
C ASN A 220 7.16 -0.58 1.20
N ALA A 221 8.20 0.19 1.57
CA ALA A 221 8.42 1.54 1.03
C ALA A 221 9.63 1.65 0.09
N GLY A 222 10.41 0.59 -0.05
CA GLY A 222 11.72 0.58 -0.69
C GLY A 222 12.84 1.00 0.26
N GLU A 223 14.01 0.37 0.12
CA GLU A 223 15.21 0.65 0.92
C GLU A 223 15.66 2.12 0.81
N GLY A 224 15.54 2.72 -0.39
CA GLY A 224 15.92 4.10 -0.63
C GLY A 224 15.04 5.12 0.13
N ALA A 225 13.81 4.76 0.48
CA ALA A 225 12.98 5.59 1.36
C ALA A 225 13.51 5.57 2.79
N VAL A 226 13.86 4.38 3.30
CA VAL A 226 14.45 4.22 4.64
C VAL A 226 15.77 5.00 4.74
N ASP A 227 16.62 4.92 3.71
CA ASP A 227 17.89 5.65 3.65
C ASP A 227 17.72 7.16 3.61
N ARG A 228 16.71 7.66 2.89
CA ARG A 228 16.39 9.08 2.78
C ARG A 228 15.90 9.65 4.10
N TYR A 229 15.02 8.91 4.79
CA TYR A 229 14.42 9.34 6.05
C TYR A 229 15.24 8.96 7.28
N LYS A 230 16.35 8.24 7.11
CA LYS A 230 17.21 7.75 8.19
C LYS A 230 16.43 6.95 9.23
N GLY A 231 15.51 6.10 8.77
CA GLY A 231 14.65 5.28 9.60
C GLY A 231 13.34 4.93 8.91
N VAL A 232 12.33 4.51 9.68
CA VAL A 232 11.00 4.24 9.14
C VAL A 232 10.41 5.53 8.54
N PRO A 233 10.11 5.58 7.23
CA PRO A 233 9.61 6.79 6.60
C PRO A 233 8.27 7.22 7.20
N PRO A 234 7.92 8.52 7.16
CA PRO A 234 6.69 9.06 7.73
C PRO A 234 5.45 8.76 6.87
N TYR A 235 5.40 7.57 6.25
CA TYR A 235 4.26 7.09 5.49
C TYR A 235 3.35 6.30 6.43
N ASP A 236 2.08 6.70 6.52
CA ASP A 236 1.10 6.05 7.41
C ASP A 236 0.94 4.56 7.08
N GLU A 237 0.99 4.21 5.79
CA GLU A 237 0.96 2.84 5.30
C GLU A 237 2.13 2.02 5.87
N THR A 238 3.36 2.50 5.71
CA THR A 238 4.58 1.80 6.15
C THR A 238 4.67 1.70 7.67
N ARG A 239 4.35 2.78 8.40
CA ARG A 239 4.29 2.74 9.87
C ARG A 239 3.26 1.75 10.38
N ASN A 240 2.10 1.67 9.71
CA ASN A 240 1.06 0.71 10.04
C ASN A 240 1.47 -0.73 9.71
N TYR A 241 2.10 -0.93 8.55
CA TYR A 241 2.64 -2.21 8.10
C TYR A 241 3.62 -2.79 9.13
N VAL A 242 4.65 -2.01 9.51
CA VAL A 242 5.62 -2.39 10.54
C VAL A 242 4.92 -2.71 11.86
N ARG A 243 4.01 -1.85 12.32
CA ARG A 243 3.29 -2.06 13.59
C ARG A 243 2.48 -3.35 13.61
N ILE A 244 1.83 -3.70 12.49
CA ILE A 244 1.03 -4.93 12.37
C ILE A 244 1.94 -6.15 12.46
N ILE A 245 3.02 -6.20 11.68
CA ILE A 245 3.93 -7.35 11.66
C ILE A 245 4.62 -7.52 13.00
N ARG A 246 5.02 -6.42 13.66
CA ARG A 246 5.62 -6.44 15.00
C ARG A 246 4.72 -7.01 16.11
N ARG A 247 3.40 -7.11 15.88
CA ARG A 247 2.46 -7.80 16.78
C ARG A 247 2.37 -9.30 16.51
N LEU A 248 2.71 -9.72 15.29
CA LEU A 248 2.74 -11.12 14.86
C LEU A 248 4.13 -11.74 15.04
N TYR A 249 5.17 -10.90 15.07
CA TYR A 249 6.57 -11.27 15.16
C TYR A 249 7.33 -10.30 16.06
N ASP A 250 7.79 -10.77 17.22
CA ASP A 250 8.34 -9.94 18.30
C ASP A 250 9.88 -9.81 18.26
N ASN A 251 10.60 -10.66 17.53
CA ASN A 251 12.05 -10.52 17.34
C ASN A 251 12.40 -9.27 16.51
N THR A 252 13.10 -8.31 17.12
CA THR A 252 13.51 -7.04 16.48
C THR A 252 14.83 -7.17 15.71
N ARG A 253 15.57 -8.25 15.93
CA ARG A 253 16.91 -8.47 15.40
C ARG A 253 16.99 -9.80 14.68
N HIS A 254 17.68 -9.78 13.54
CA HIS A 254 18.07 -10.94 12.76
C HIS A 254 19.61 -11.02 12.72
N PRO A 255 20.23 -12.21 12.69
CA PRO A 255 21.67 -12.33 12.50
C PRO A 255 22.17 -11.61 11.24
N PHE A 256 23.02 -10.60 11.45
CA PHE A 256 23.64 -9.87 10.36
C PHE A 256 24.61 -10.78 9.59
N ASP A 257 24.55 -10.69 8.26
CA ASP A 257 25.43 -11.40 7.34
C ASP A 257 25.84 -10.46 6.21
N GLY A 258 27.08 -9.97 6.29
CA GLY A 258 27.63 -9.05 5.30
C GLY A 258 27.94 -9.70 3.95
N ALA A 259 27.93 -11.03 3.84
CA ALA A 259 28.19 -11.71 2.57
C ALA A 259 27.02 -11.61 1.59
N VAL A 260 25.82 -11.24 2.06
CA VAL A 260 24.61 -11.11 1.22
C VAL A 260 24.62 -9.81 0.41
N THR A 261 25.00 -8.70 1.05
CA THR A 261 25.09 -7.37 0.43
C THR A 261 25.86 -6.42 1.33
N GLU A 262 26.48 -5.41 0.72
CA GLU A 262 27.01 -4.27 1.46
C GLU A 262 25.88 -3.57 2.24
N PRO A 263 26.11 -3.20 3.52
CA PRO A 263 25.14 -2.43 4.30
C PRO A 263 24.82 -1.06 3.69
N SER A 264 23.64 -0.52 4.05
CA SER A 264 23.29 0.84 3.69
C SER A 264 24.32 1.85 4.20
N SER A 265 24.74 2.74 3.31
CA SER A 265 25.57 3.91 3.65
C SER A 265 24.88 4.85 4.64
N ALA A 266 23.56 4.77 4.80
CA ALA A 266 22.79 5.54 5.76
C ALA A 266 22.85 4.99 7.19
N MET A 267 23.33 3.76 7.41
CA MET A 267 23.31 3.12 8.74
C MET A 267 23.97 3.94 9.86
N PRO A 268 25.14 4.59 9.66
CA PRO A 268 25.71 5.44 10.70
C PRO A 268 24.79 6.60 11.11
N ALA A 269 24.16 7.24 10.12
CA ALA A 269 23.23 8.34 10.37
C ALA A 269 21.92 7.87 11.02
N ILE A 270 21.42 6.68 10.65
CA ILE A 270 20.24 6.05 11.26
C ILE A 270 20.50 5.78 12.74
N ARG A 271 21.64 5.17 13.09
CA ARG A 271 22.00 4.89 14.49
C ARG A 271 22.11 6.16 15.32
N ALA A 272 22.81 7.18 14.79
CA ALA A 272 22.92 8.46 15.46
C ALA A 272 21.55 9.16 15.66
N ALA A 273 20.61 8.98 14.73
CA ALA A 273 19.26 9.50 14.87
C ALA A 273 18.46 8.75 15.96
N ALA A 274 18.60 7.43 16.03
CA ALA A 274 17.96 6.61 17.06
C ALA A 274 18.48 6.96 18.47
N GLU A 275 19.80 7.12 18.64
CA GLU A 275 20.42 7.53 19.91
C GLU A 275 19.90 8.89 20.38
N ARG A 276 19.82 9.88 19.48
CA ARG A 276 19.25 11.19 19.80
C ARG A 276 17.78 11.13 20.20
N ALA A 277 17.00 10.23 19.62
CA ALA A 277 15.58 10.06 19.98
C ALA A 277 15.44 9.49 21.39
N VAL A 278 16.27 8.50 21.76
CA VAL A 278 16.30 7.94 23.13
C VAL A 278 16.70 9.01 24.14
N GLU A 279 17.71 9.82 23.83
CA GLU A 279 18.14 10.92 24.71
C GLU A 279 17.05 12.00 24.87
N ALA A 280 16.28 12.28 23.82
CA ALA A 280 15.18 13.24 23.89
C ALA A 280 13.98 12.76 24.73
N GLU A 281 13.80 11.44 24.88
CA GLU A 281 12.74 10.82 25.68
C GLU A 281 13.10 10.67 27.17
N LEU A 282 14.38 10.76 27.53
CA LEU A 282 14.83 10.75 28.92
C LEU A 282 14.36 12.03 29.66
N PRO A 283 13.77 11.91 30.87
CA PRO A 283 13.29 13.07 31.62
C PRO A 283 14.46 13.99 31.98
N ARG A 284 14.43 15.23 31.48
CA ARG A 284 15.43 16.25 31.83
C ARG A 284 15.27 16.68 33.29
N GLY A 285 16.04 16.06 34.18
CA GLY A 285 16.34 16.62 35.49
C GLY A 285 16.01 15.74 36.69
N ALA A 286 16.82 14.71 36.94
CA ALA A 286 17.18 14.39 38.31
C ALA A 286 18.48 15.15 38.63
N LYS A 287 18.36 16.33 39.24
CA LYS A 287 19.53 17.00 39.84
C LYS A 287 20.08 16.06 40.92
N SER A 288 21.37 15.72 40.83
CA SER A 288 22.07 14.96 41.86
C SER A 288 21.84 15.60 43.23
N PRO A 289 21.55 14.83 44.29
CA PRO A 289 21.44 15.40 45.63
C PRO A 289 22.80 16.01 46.00
N LYS A 290 22.79 17.31 46.33
CA LYS A 290 23.95 17.98 46.91
C LYS A 290 24.30 17.21 48.19
N LYS A 291 25.51 16.67 48.25
CA LYS A 291 26.12 16.20 49.51
C LYS A 291 26.21 17.41 50.43
N GLY A 292 25.35 17.44 51.44
CA GLY A 292 25.52 18.25 52.65
C GLY A 292 26.33 17.45 53.66
#